data_AF-A0A3D5UZT2-F1
#
_entry.id   AF-A0A3D5UZT2-F1
#
_cell.length_a   1.000
_cell.length_b   1.000
_cell.length_c   1.000
_cell.angle_alpha   90.00
_cell.angle_beta   90.00
_cell.angle_gamma   90.00
#
_symmetry.space_group_name_H-M   'P 1'
#
loop_
_entity.id
_entity.type
_entity.pdbx_description
1 polymer ?
#
loop_
_entity_poly.entity_id
_entity_poly.type
_entity_poly.pdbx_seq_one_letter_code
_entity_poly.pdbx_strand_id
1 'polypeptide(L)'
;MEAHDEHKHKHCHSNTAAAANKSYDEVPPGFDGTVYTCPMHPEVRRTRPGSCPLCGMALEAENGAGEEDQSELKDMTRRFWLGALFTVPLAIYAMGELIPGKPFDGLVSPGIAQWIQLLLATPVVLYSGWPFFVRGVQSVRTMNLNMFTLIGFGVAIAYIFSVVA
;
A
#
# COMPACT_ATOMS: atom_id res chain seq x y z
N MET A 1 -61.17 23.64 -2.79
CA MET A 1 -60.05 22.67 -2.84
C MET A 1 -59.28 22.91 -4.14
N GLU A 2 -58.57 24.03 -4.22
CA GLU A 2 -57.75 24.39 -5.38
C GLU A 2 -56.42 23.62 -5.39
N ALA A 3 -56.00 23.36 -6.61
CA ALA A 3 -54.92 22.50 -7.09
C ALA A 3 -53.61 22.52 -6.28
N HIS A 4 -53.08 21.33 -6.05
CA HIS A 4 -51.69 21.12 -5.64
C HIS A 4 -50.76 21.48 -6.81
N ASP A 5 -49.87 22.43 -6.54
CA ASP A 5 -48.74 22.84 -7.37
C ASP A 5 -47.61 21.78 -7.24
N GLU A 6 -47.48 20.91 -8.24
CA GLU A 6 -46.32 20.03 -8.39
C GLU A 6 -45.22 20.77 -9.17
N HIS A 7 -44.37 21.47 -8.43
CA HIS A 7 -43.06 21.93 -8.89
C HIS A 7 -42.22 20.73 -9.37
N LYS A 8 -42.31 20.43 -10.66
CA LYS A 8 -41.47 19.44 -11.36
C LYS A 8 -40.06 20.00 -11.50
N HIS A 9 -39.24 19.81 -10.46
CA HIS A 9 -37.80 20.08 -10.50
C HIS A 9 -37.14 19.20 -11.58
N LYS A 10 -36.89 19.80 -12.75
CA LYS A 10 -36.02 19.23 -13.78
C LYS A 10 -34.58 19.30 -13.29
N HIS A 11 -34.09 18.26 -12.63
CA HIS A 11 -32.66 18.05 -12.46
C HIS A 11 -32.06 17.70 -13.82
N CYS A 12 -31.58 18.71 -14.55
CA CYS A 12 -30.66 18.52 -15.64
C CYS A 12 -29.33 18.05 -15.05
N HIS A 13 -29.12 16.74 -14.97
CA HIS A 13 -27.78 16.16 -14.90
C HIS A 13 -27.09 16.41 -16.24
N SER A 14 -26.58 17.63 -16.40
CA SER A 14 -25.59 17.95 -17.41
C SER A 14 -24.33 17.15 -17.06
N ASN A 15 -24.23 15.96 -17.66
CA ASN A 15 -23.00 15.16 -17.74
C ASN A 15 -21.99 15.86 -18.67
N THR A 16 -21.69 17.12 -18.38
CA THR A 16 -20.68 17.94 -19.03
C THR A 16 -19.56 18.19 -18.04
N ALA A 17 -18.85 17.11 -17.71
CA ALA A 17 -17.50 17.21 -17.16
C ALA A 17 -16.62 16.02 -17.60
N ALA A 18 -16.92 15.43 -18.77
CA ALA A 18 -15.91 14.79 -19.63
C ALA A 18 -14.97 15.85 -20.26
N ALA A 19 -14.64 16.89 -19.49
CA ALA A 19 -13.46 17.70 -19.72
C ALA A 19 -12.29 16.88 -19.18
N ALA A 20 -11.97 15.83 -19.92
CA ALA A 20 -10.77 15.04 -19.75
C ALA A 20 -9.60 15.99 -19.59
N ASN A 21 -9.00 16.02 -18.41
CA ASN A 21 -7.64 16.47 -18.29
C ASN A 21 -6.79 15.44 -19.05
N LYS A 22 -6.63 15.66 -20.36
CA LYS A 22 -5.92 14.80 -21.34
C LYS A 22 -4.47 14.47 -20.97
N SER A 23 -3.98 14.96 -19.83
CA SER A 23 -2.61 14.78 -19.39
C SER A 23 -2.29 13.36 -18.92
N TYR A 24 -3.28 12.55 -18.52
CA TYR A 24 -3.03 11.24 -17.89
C TYR A 24 -3.71 10.04 -18.57
N ASP A 25 -4.46 10.29 -19.65
CA ASP A 25 -4.97 9.25 -20.54
C ASP A 25 -3.96 9.03 -21.68
N GLU A 26 -3.20 7.94 -21.59
CA GLU A 26 -2.20 7.54 -22.59
C GLU A 26 -2.73 6.47 -23.55
N VAL A 27 -4.03 6.17 -23.51
CA VAL A 27 -4.63 5.14 -24.37
C VAL A 27 -4.96 5.74 -25.75
N PRO A 28 -4.41 5.18 -26.85
CA PRO A 28 -4.74 5.64 -28.19
C PRO A 28 -6.23 5.45 -28.52
N PRO A 29 -6.84 6.36 -29.30
CA PRO A 29 -8.21 6.17 -29.79
C PRO A 29 -8.33 4.87 -30.60
N GLY A 30 -9.25 3.98 -30.21
CA GLY A 30 -9.44 2.68 -30.88
C GLY A 30 -8.49 1.57 -30.43
N PHE A 31 -7.88 1.69 -29.24
CA PHE A 31 -7.11 0.60 -28.65
C PHE A 31 -8.02 -0.57 -28.24
N ASP A 32 -7.73 -1.76 -28.76
CA ASP A 32 -8.51 -3.00 -28.56
C ASP A 32 -7.90 -3.92 -27.47
N GLY A 33 -6.85 -3.46 -26.79
CA GLY A 33 -6.20 -4.20 -25.71
C GLY A 33 -6.73 -3.85 -24.32
N THR A 34 -6.19 -4.52 -23.29
CA THR A 34 -6.53 -4.25 -21.89
C THR A 34 -6.07 -2.86 -21.47
N VAL A 35 -7.01 -2.05 -20.99
CA VAL A 35 -6.75 -0.75 -20.38
C VAL A 35 -6.64 -0.92 -18.88
N TYR A 36 -5.59 -0.35 -18.30
CA TYR A 36 -5.35 -0.32 -16.86
C TYR A 36 -5.66 1.08 -16.32
N THR A 37 -6.44 1.14 -15.24
CA THR A 37 -6.88 2.36 -14.57
C THR A 37 -6.60 2.33 -13.07
N CYS A 38 -6.49 3.50 -12.45
CA CYS A 38 -6.37 3.59 -11.00
C CYS A 38 -7.77 3.64 -10.35
N PRO A 39 -8.07 2.79 -9.35
CA PRO A 39 -9.39 2.79 -8.69
C PRO A 39 -9.73 4.13 -8.01
N MET A 40 -8.72 4.92 -7.64
CA MET A 40 -8.91 6.25 -7.05
C MET A 40 -8.83 7.39 -8.07
N HIS A 41 -8.25 7.17 -9.25
CA HIS A 41 -8.07 8.20 -10.28
C HIS A 41 -8.46 7.63 -11.65
N PRO A 42 -9.78 7.59 -11.96
CA PRO A 42 -10.28 7.01 -13.22
C PRO A 42 -9.74 7.72 -14.48
N GLU A 43 -9.26 8.95 -14.32
CA GLU A 43 -8.60 9.75 -15.36
C GLU A 43 -7.22 9.24 -15.78
N VAL A 44 -6.59 8.37 -14.99
CA VAL A 44 -5.30 7.74 -15.31
C VAL A 44 -5.57 6.45 -16.05
N ARG A 45 -5.36 6.45 -17.37
CA ARG A 45 -5.59 5.28 -18.22
C ARG A 45 -4.31 4.95 -18.99
N ARG A 46 -3.86 3.69 -18.89
CA ARG A 46 -2.66 3.21 -19.58
C ARG A 46 -2.87 1.85 -20.23
N THR A 47 -2.06 1.55 -21.23
CA THR A 47 -2.08 0.27 -21.96
C THR A 47 -1.20 -0.81 -21.32
N ARG A 48 -0.54 -0.51 -20.19
CA ARG A 48 0.36 -1.43 -19.49
C ARG A 48 0.12 -1.37 -17.98
N PRO A 49 0.37 -2.49 -17.26
CA PRO A 49 0.36 -2.49 -15.80
C PRO A 49 1.49 -1.59 -15.27
N GLY A 50 1.29 -1.04 -14.08
CA GLY A 50 2.24 -0.11 -13.47
C GLY A 50 1.65 0.59 -12.25
N SER A 51 2.37 1.61 -11.76
CA SER A 51 1.91 2.43 -10.64
C SER A 51 1.30 3.74 -11.14
N CYS A 52 0.19 4.14 -10.53
CA CYS A 52 -0.46 5.42 -10.78
C CYS A 52 0.50 6.58 -10.44
N PRO A 53 0.73 7.54 -11.35
CA PRO A 53 1.62 8.67 -11.11
C PRO A 53 1.06 9.63 -10.04
N LEU A 54 -0.25 9.63 -9.80
CA LEU A 54 -0.93 10.53 -8.86
C LEU A 54 -0.94 10.01 -7.41
N CYS A 55 -1.08 8.70 -7.20
CA CYS A 55 -1.18 8.13 -5.84
C CYS A 55 -0.29 6.92 -5.57
N GLY A 56 0.45 6.42 -6.56
CA GLY A 56 1.37 5.29 -6.39
C GLY A 56 0.69 3.93 -6.20
N MET A 57 -0.63 3.83 -6.31
CA MET A 57 -1.33 2.53 -6.32
C MET A 57 -1.12 1.80 -7.64
N ALA A 58 -1.20 0.46 -7.60
CA ALA A 58 -1.19 -0.36 -8.81
C ALA A 58 -2.39 -0.02 -9.70
N LEU A 59 -2.17 0.00 -11.01
CA LEU A 59 -3.24 0.13 -12.00
C LEU A 59 -3.92 -1.22 -12.20
N GLU A 60 -5.25 -1.23 -12.19
CA GLU A 60 -6.10 -2.41 -12.32
C GLU A 60 -6.75 -2.45 -13.71
N ALA A 61 -6.98 -3.62 -14.28
CA ALA A 61 -7.61 -3.73 -15.60
C ALA A 61 -9.10 -3.28 -15.56
N GLU A 62 -9.48 -2.32 -16.41
CA GLU A 62 -10.85 -1.75 -16.47
C GLU A 62 -11.92 -2.83 -16.75
N ASN A 63 -11.58 -3.86 -17.54
CA ASN A 63 -12.53 -4.86 -18.01
C ASN A 63 -12.37 -6.23 -17.33
N GLY A 64 -11.53 -6.35 -16.29
CA GLY A 64 -11.24 -7.63 -15.63
C GLY A 64 -10.59 -8.71 -16.52
N ALA A 65 -10.27 -8.36 -17.77
CA ALA A 65 -9.65 -9.22 -18.79
C ALA A 65 -8.16 -8.91 -18.99
N GLY A 66 -7.49 -8.34 -17.98
CA GLY A 66 -6.03 -8.37 -17.93
C GLY A 66 -5.62 -9.81 -17.67
N GLU A 67 -4.68 -10.35 -18.44
CA GLU A 67 -3.97 -11.57 -18.04
C GLU A 67 -3.55 -11.38 -16.58
N GLU A 68 -4.14 -12.17 -15.67
CA GLU A 68 -3.82 -12.14 -14.26
C GLU A 68 -2.33 -12.47 -14.13
N ASP A 69 -1.52 -11.43 -14.01
CA ASP A 69 -0.07 -11.54 -13.98
C ASP A 69 0.31 -12.20 -12.66
N GLN A 70 0.28 -13.54 -12.61
CA GLN A 70 0.61 -14.35 -11.44
C GLN A 70 2.00 -14.00 -10.89
N SER A 71 2.84 -13.34 -11.68
CA SER A 71 4.16 -12.84 -11.29
C SER A 71 4.08 -11.78 -10.18
N GLU A 72 3.12 -10.85 -10.21
CA GLU A 72 2.95 -9.80 -9.19
C GLU A 72 2.46 -10.41 -7.87
N LEU A 73 1.44 -11.26 -7.95
CA LEU A 73 0.91 -11.97 -6.77
C LEU A 73 1.98 -12.87 -6.14
N LYS A 74 2.80 -13.55 -6.95
CA LYS A 74 3.90 -14.39 -6.45
C LYS A 74 4.99 -13.57 -5.78
N ASP A 75 5.37 -12.42 -6.32
CA ASP A 75 6.40 -11.56 -5.72
C ASP A 75 5.89 -10.95 -4.39
N MET A 76 4.62 -10.50 -4.34
CA MET A 76 3.98 -10.07 -3.09
C MET A 76 3.86 -11.20 -2.06
N THR A 77 3.45 -12.40 -2.48
CA THR A 77 3.30 -13.57 -1.59
C THR A 77 4.65 -14.03 -1.05
N ARG A 78 5.70 -14.02 -1.87
CA ARG A 78 7.05 -14.41 -1.45
C ARG A 78 7.63 -13.43 -0.44
N ARG A 79 7.42 -12.12 -0.63
CA ARG A 79 7.84 -11.07 0.33
C ARG A 79 7.04 -11.12 1.62
N PHE A 80 5.74 -11.45 1.54
CA PHE A 80 4.88 -11.68 2.70
C PHE A 80 5.36 -12.90 3.50
N TRP A 81 5.59 -14.04 2.84
CA TRP A 81 6.05 -15.26 3.50
C TRP A 81 7.45 -15.13 4.09
N LEU A 82 8.36 -14.46 3.37
CA LEU A 82 9.70 -14.20 3.89
C LEU A 82 9.62 -13.29 5.13
N GLY A 83 8.80 -12.24 5.09
CA GLY A 83 8.53 -11.41 6.26
C GLY A 83 7.97 -12.22 7.42
N ALA A 84 6.87 -12.95 7.19
CA ALA A 84 6.21 -13.78 8.20
C ALA A 84 7.17 -14.80 8.85
N LEU A 85 8.05 -15.41 8.07
CA LEU A 85 9.04 -16.38 8.58
C LEU A 85 9.99 -15.75 9.61
N PHE A 86 10.37 -14.48 9.44
CA PHE A 86 11.25 -13.77 10.36
C PHE A 86 10.48 -13.05 11.48
N THR A 87 9.26 -12.57 11.23
CA THR A 87 8.43 -11.90 12.25
C THR A 87 7.90 -12.89 13.29
N VAL A 88 7.61 -14.13 12.92
CA VAL A 88 7.08 -15.15 13.86
C VAL A 88 8.08 -15.47 14.99
N PRO A 89 9.36 -15.81 14.72
CA PRO A 89 10.36 -15.99 15.77
C PRO A 89 10.57 -14.76 16.64
N LEU A 90 10.59 -13.56 16.03
CA LEU A 90 10.73 -12.30 16.76
C LEU A 90 9.55 -12.05 17.71
N ALA A 91 8.33 -12.32 17.25
CA ALA A 91 7.12 -12.19 18.07
C ALA A 91 7.11 -13.19 19.24
N ILE A 92 7.55 -14.44 19.00
CA ILE A 92 7.69 -15.45 20.05
C ILE A 92 8.72 -14.99 21.10
N TYR A 93 9.85 -14.42 20.66
CA TYR A 93 10.86 -13.88 21.56
C TYR A 93 10.32 -12.72 22.41
N ALA A 94 9.69 -11.72 21.78
CA ALA A 94 9.13 -10.55 22.46
C ALA A 94 7.99 -10.90 23.43
N MET A 95 7.10 -11.84 23.06
CA MET A 95 6.05 -12.33 23.96
C MET A 95 6.60 -13.26 25.05
N GLY A 96 7.72 -13.95 24.79
CA GLY A 96 8.41 -14.79 25.76
C GLY A 96 8.97 -14.02 26.96
N GLU A 97 9.36 -12.77 26.76
CA GLU A 97 9.84 -11.89 27.84
C GLU A 97 8.71 -11.44 28.80
N LEU A 98 7.45 -11.49 28.35
CA LEU A 98 6.26 -11.11 29.14
C LEU A 98 5.67 -12.28 29.97
N ILE A 99 6.19 -13.51 29.81
CA ILE A 99 5.77 -14.67 30.59
C ILE A 99 6.40 -14.60 31.99
N PRO A 100 5.60 -14.66 33.09
CA PRO A 100 6.11 -14.61 34.46
C PRO A 100 6.87 -15.90 34.79
N GLY A 101 8.17 -15.90 34.46
CA GLY A 101 9.07 -17.05 34.61
C GLY A 101 10.51 -16.84 34.14
N LYS A 102 10.82 -15.73 33.43
CA LYS A 102 12.20 -15.30 33.07
C LYS A 102 13.16 -16.44 32.67
N PRO A 103 12.82 -17.30 31.68
CA PRO A 103 13.67 -18.43 31.31
C PRO A 103 14.99 -18.03 30.62
N PHE A 104 15.16 -16.76 30.24
CA PHE A 104 16.31 -16.27 29.45
C PHE A 104 17.26 -15.33 30.21
N ASP A 105 16.95 -14.95 31.46
CA ASP A 105 17.76 -14.01 32.27
C ASP A 105 19.20 -14.52 32.55
N GLY A 106 19.48 -15.80 32.31
CA GLY A 106 20.79 -16.43 32.61
C GLY A 106 21.64 -16.85 31.42
N LEU A 107 21.12 -16.88 30.18
CA LEU A 107 21.86 -17.38 29.01
C LEU A 107 22.21 -16.32 27.97
N VAL A 108 21.52 -15.18 27.96
CA VAL A 108 21.72 -14.13 26.97
C VAL A 108 21.81 -12.79 27.69
N SER A 109 23.00 -12.17 27.66
CA SER A 109 23.21 -10.80 28.13
C SER A 109 22.17 -9.85 27.50
N PRO A 110 21.60 -8.88 28.25
CA PRO A 110 20.68 -7.89 27.69
C PRO A 110 21.23 -7.20 26.43
N GLY A 111 22.55 -7.03 26.34
CA GLY A 111 23.19 -6.47 25.16
C GLY A 111 23.15 -7.40 23.93
N ILE A 112 23.27 -8.72 24.12
CA ILE A 112 23.22 -9.70 23.02
C ILE A 112 21.78 -9.88 22.53
N ALA A 113 20.81 -9.85 23.44
CA ALA A 113 19.39 -9.86 23.11
C ALA A 113 18.99 -8.68 22.20
N GLN A 114 19.45 -7.46 22.54
CA GLN A 114 19.25 -6.26 21.73
C GLN A 114 19.86 -6.39 20.33
N TRP A 115 21.09 -6.93 20.23
CA TRP A 115 21.76 -7.13 18.95
C TRP A 115 21.07 -8.18 18.07
N ILE A 116 20.59 -9.28 18.65
CA ILE A 116 19.84 -10.31 17.92
C ILE A 116 18.50 -9.76 17.43
N GLN A 117 17.77 -9.02 18.26
CA GLN A 117 16.53 -8.36 17.86
C GLN A 117 16.75 -7.35 16.73
N LEU A 118 17.81 -6.55 16.81
CA LEU A 118 18.17 -5.59 15.77
C LEU A 118 18.50 -6.33 14.47
N LEU A 119 19.30 -7.40 14.53
CA LEU A 119 19.72 -8.16 13.35
C LEU A 119 18.55 -8.92 12.70
N LEU A 120 17.54 -9.36 13.46
CA LEU A 120 16.31 -9.96 12.93
C LEU A 120 15.31 -8.91 12.41
N ALA A 121 15.18 -7.77 13.10
CA ALA A 121 14.23 -6.72 12.73
C ALA A 121 14.69 -5.96 11.47
N THR A 122 15.99 -5.76 11.29
CA THR A 122 16.57 -5.04 10.15
C THR A 122 16.14 -5.63 8.79
N PRO A 123 16.37 -6.92 8.49
CA PRO A 123 15.94 -7.51 7.22
C PRO A 123 14.42 -7.56 7.07
N VAL A 124 13.65 -7.72 8.15
CA VAL A 124 12.18 -7.67 8.08
C VAL A 124 11.71 -6.28 7.67
N VAL A 125 12.15 -5.25 8.37
CA VAL A 125 11.72 -3.87 8.13
C VAL A 125 12.23 -3.37 6.78
N LEU A 126 13.51 -3.58 6.46
CA LEU A 126 14.07 -3.10 5.20
C LEU A 126 13.58 -3.89 3.99
N TYR A 127 13.44 -5.22 4.07
CA TYR A 127 13.05 -6.03 2.90
C TYR A 127 11.53 -6.12 2.72
N SER A 128 10.76 -6.43 3.78
CA SER A 128 9.30 -6.49 3.69
C SER A 128 8.66 -5.09 3.71
N GLY A 129 9.29 -4.10 4.34
CA GLY A 129 8.82 -2.73 4.37
C GLY A 129 9.10 -1.92 3.10
N TRP A 130 10.09 -2.31 2.29
CA TRP A 130 10.51 -1.57 1.08
C TRP A 130 9.36 -1.09 0.17
N PRO A 131 8.41 -1.94 -0.27
CA PRO A 131 7.31 -1.49 -1.13
C PRO A 131 6.38 -0.47 -0.47
N PHE A 132 6.26 -0.50 0.86
CA PHE A 132 5.47 0.47 1.62
C PHE A 132 6.19 1.81 1.73
N PHE A 133 7.52 1.81 1.88
CA PHE A 133 8.31 3.03 1.86
C PHE A 133 8.27 3.72 0.50
N VAL A 134 8.46 2.98 -0.60
CA VAL A 134 8.43 3.57 -1.95
C VAL A 134 7.07 4.22 -2.24
N ARG A 135 5.96 3.53 -1.93
CA ARG A 135 4.61 4.07 -2.12
C ARG A 135 4.27 5.18 -1.13
N GLY A 136 4.73 5.08 0.11
CA GLY A 136 4.56 6.11 1.14
C GLY A 136 5.25 7.42 0.76
N VAL A 137 6.50 7.37 0.28
CA VAL A 137 7.22 8.55 -0.21
C VAL A 137 6.52 9.18 -1.41
N GLN A 138 5.99 8.36 -2.32
CA GLN A 138 5.23 8.86 -3.47
C GLN A 138 3.91 9.53 -3.04
N SER A 139 3.18 8.95 -2.08
CA SER A 139 1.95 9.52 -1.50
C SER A 139 2.20 10.83 -0.74
N VAL A 140 3.31 10.95 -0.01
CA VAL A 140 3.73 12.21 0.62
C VAL A 140 4.04 13.26 -0.44
N ARG A 141 4.75 12.88 -1.51
CA ARG A 141 5.12 13.80 -2.59
C ARG A 141 3.91 14.31 -3.37
N THR A 142 2.91 13.46 -3.60
CA THR A 142 1.69 13.85 -4.33
C THR A 142 0.61 14.46 -3.43
N MET A 143 0.88 14.64 -2.13
CA MET A 143 -0.05 15.17 -1.12
C MET A 143 -1.36 14.37 -0.96
N ASN A 144 -1.48 13.22 -1.60
CA ASN A 144 -2.61 12.31 -1.48
C ASN A 144 -2.32 11.28 -0.38
N LEU A 145 -2.50 11.70 0.89
CA LEU A 145 -2.21 10.87 2.07
C LEU A 145 -3.03 9.58 2.06
N ASN A 146 -2.34 8.45 2.18
CA ASN A 146 -2.95 7.13 2.09
C ASN A 146 -2.51 6.22 3.25
N MET A 147 -3.13 5.03 3.36
CA MET A 147 -2.81 4.04 4.40
C MET A 147 -1.32 3.68 4.43
N PHE A 148 -0.68 3.60 3.26
CA PHE A 148 0.74 3.27 3.14
C PHE A 148 1.67 4.31 3.78
N THR A 149 1.28 5.58 3.77
CA THR A 149 2.05 6.67 4.39
C THR A 149 2.03 6.54 5.91
N LEU A 150 0.87 6.23 6.48
CA LEU A 150 0.72 5.97 7.92
C LEU A 150 1.60 4.80 8.36
N ILE A 151 1.51 3.67 7.64
CA ILE A 151 2.29 2.45 7.96
C ILE A 151 3.78 2.72 7.81
N GLY A 152 4.21 3.33 6.70
CA GLY A 152 5.61 3.65 6.44
C GLY A 152 6.21 4.57 7.52
N PHE A 153 5.47 5.59 7.94
CA PHE A 153 5.91 6.51 8.99
C PHE A 153 6.02 5.83 10.36
N GLY A 154 5.02 5.02 10.74
CA GLY A 154 5.03 4.29 12.00
C GLY A 154 6.21 3.31 12.10
N VAL A 155 6.46 2.55 11.04
CA VAL A 155 7.59 1.61 10.97
C VAL A 155 8.94 2.35 10.97
N ALA A 156 9.04 3.49 10.27
CA ALA A 156 10.25 4.32 10.28
C ALA A 156 10.61 4.80 11.68
N ILE A 157 9.64 5.38 12.40
CA ILE A 157 9.87 5.90 13.75
C ILE A 157 10.23 4.77 14.70
N ALA A 158 9.50 3.66 14.67
CA ALA A 158 9.79 2.51 15.52
C ALA A 158 11.21 1.98 15.31
N TYR A 159 11.64 1.89 14.04
CA TYR A 159 12.99 1.46 13.70
C TYR A 159 14.06 2.46 14.15
N ILE A 160 13.87 3.76 13.92
CA ILE A 160 14.81 4.80 14.37
C ILE A 160 14.93 4.78 15.90
N PHE A 161 13.81 4.69 16.61
CA PHE A 161 13.82 4.58 18.07
C PHE A 161 14.60 3.34 18.53
N SER A 162 14.38 2.19 17.88
CA SER A 162 15.09 0.94 18.19
C SER A 162 16.60 1.00 17.93
N VAL A 163 17.07 1.84 17.03
CA VAL A 163 18.51 2.00 16.76
C VAL A 163 19.16 2.96 17.76
N VAL A 164 18.39 3.92 18.29
CA VAL A 164 18.88 4.93 19.23
C VAL A 164 18.81 4.47 20.69
N ALA A 165 17.82 3.63 21.02
CA ALA A 165 17.57 3.09 22.36
C ALA A 165 18.50 1.91 22.71
#